data_AF-A0A8J8FT43-F1
#
_entry.id   AF-A0A8J8FT43-F1
#
_cell.length_a   1.000
_cell.length_b   1.000
_cell.length_c   1.000
_cell.angle_alpha   90.00
_cell.angle_beta   90.00
_cell.angle_gamma   90.00
#
_symmetry.space_group_name_H-M   'P 1'
#
loop_
_entity.id
_entity.type
_entity.pdbx_description
1 polymer ?
#
loop_
_entity_poly.entity_id
_entity_poly.type
_entity_poly.pdbx_seq_one_letter_code
_entity_poly.pdbx_strand_id
1 'polypeptide(L)'
;MLSYFKEKHPNDNRLRKAVEAARAGVKGEIKVGVARSAAFESHIATRETDDEVAYAIALAAGHTASISHVPSHAIHAANYAAKVNTKERVWQYEKLLELQDNIKKSSN
;
A
#
# COMPACT_ATOMS: atom_id res chain seq x y z
N MET A 1 -1.64 -10.99 -13.78
CA MET A 1 -1.13 -11.40 -12.44
C MET A 1 -2.24 -11.95 -11.57
N LEU A 2 -3.22 -11.15 -11.11
CA LEU A 2 -4.37 -11.67 -10.35
C LEU A 2 -5.15 -12.77 -11.09
N SER A 3 -5.23 -12.70 -12.43
CA SER A 3 -5.82 -13.76 -13.27
C SER A 3 -5.14 -15.12 -13.10
N TYR A 4 -3.81 -15.16 -12.97
CA TYR A 4 -3.03 -16.38 -12.79
C TYR A 4 -3.34 -17.02 -11.43
N PHE A 5 -3.32 -16.23 -10.35
CA PHE A 5 -3.68 -16.72 -9.03
C PHE A 5 -5.15 -17.18 -8.97
N LYS A 6 -6.06 -16.47 -9.64
CA LYS A 6 -7.46 -16.85 -9.74
C LYS A 6 -7.68 -18.15 -10.53
N GLU A 7 -6.85 -18.45 -11.51
CA GLU A 7 -6.92 -19.72 -12.24
C GLU A 7 -6.51 -20.90 -11.34
N LYS A 8 -5.47 -20.72 -10.52
CA LYS A 8 -4.97 -21.73 -9.57
C LYS A 8 -5.84 -21.86 -8.32
N HIS A 9 -6.41 -20.74 -7.85
CA HIS A 9 -7.21 -20.64 -6.64
C HIS A 9 -8.53 -19.87 -6.90
N PRO A 10 -9.47 -20.43 -7.68
CA PRO A 10 -10.66 -19.71 -8.17
C PRO A 10 -11.60 -19.22 -7.07
N ASN A 11 -11.58 -19.89 -5.90
CA ASN A 11 -12.40 -19.53 -4.75
C ASN A 11 -11.69 -18.59 -3.77
N ASP A 12 -10.39 -18.34 -3.94
CA ASP A 12 -9.62 -17.45 -3.06
C ASP A 12 -9.66 -16.01 -3.57
N ASN A 13 -10.30 -15.15 -2.78
CA ASN A 13 -10.46 -13.73 -3.08
C ASN A 13 -9.52 -12.83 -2.27
N ARG A 14 -8.64 -13.38 -1.43
CA ARG A 14 -7.79 -12.60 -0.50
C ARG A 14 -6.91 -11.59 -1.24
N LEU A 15 -6.29 -12.00 -2.35
CA LEU A 15 -5.45 -11.11 -3.15
C LEU A 15 -6.23 -9.98 -3.83
N ARG A 16 -7.42 -10.28 -4.35
CA ARG A 16 -8.30 -9.26 -4.95
C ARG A 16 -8.68 -8.22 -3.90
N LYS A 17 -9.10 -8.68 -2.72
CA LYS A 17 -9.42 -7.82 -1.58
C LYS A 17 -8.23 -6.98 -1.13
N ALA A 18 -7.01 -7.53 -1.14
CA ALA A 18 -5.80 -6.78 -0.83
C ALA A 18 -5.54 -5.63 -1.81
N VAL A 19 -5.66 -5.87 -3.13
CA VAL A 19 -5.48 -4.81 -4.14
C VAL A 19 -6.58 -3.75 -4.08
N GLU A 20 -7.83 -4.16 -3.84
CA GLU A 20 -8.95 -3.23 -3.64
C GLU A 20 -8.75 -2.38 -2.38
N ALA A 21 -8.34 -3.00 -1.27
CA ALA A 21 -8.03 -2.30 -0.04
C ALA A 21 -6.85 -1.34 -0.20
N ALA A 22 -5.82 -1.70 -0.97
CA ALA A 22 -4.71 -0.80 -1.28
C ALA A 22 -5.19 0.48 -1.98
N ARG A 23 -6.03 0.32 -3.01
CA ARG A 23 -6.61 1.43 -3.78
C ARG A 23 -7.51 2.32 -2.93
N ALA A 24 -8.42 1.70 -2.18
CA ALA A 24 -9.33 2.42 -1.28
C ALA A 24 -8.56 3.12 -0.15
N GLY A 25 -7.51 2.48 0.37
CA GLY A 25 -6.65 3.02 1.41
C GLY A 25 -5.86 4.26 0.95
N VAL A 26 -5.32 4.25 -0.27
CA VAL A 26 -4.67 5.44 -0.85
C VAL A 26 -5.65 6.62 -1.00
N LYS A 27 -6.94 6.34 -1.21
CA LYS A 27 -8.00 7.35 -1.29
C LYS A 27 -8.59 7.75 0.07
N GLY A 28 -8.16 7.11 1.17
CA GLY A 28 -8.73 7.34 2.50
C GLY A 28 -10.15 6.78 2.69
N GLU A 29 -10.64 5.93 1.79
CA GLU A 29 -12.01 5.39 1.78
C GLU A 29 -12.23 4.26 2.80
N ILE A 30 -11.16 3.68 3.34
CA ILE A 30 -11.23 2.59 4.33
C ILE A 30 -10.36 2.88 5.56
N LYS A 31 -10.77 2.32 6.69
CA LYS A 31 -9.99 2.39 7.93
C LYS A 31 -8.68 1.59 7.78
N VAL A 32 -7.63 2.07 8.44
CA VAL A 32 -6.31 1.41 8.51
C VAL A 32 -6.42 -0.08 8.92
N GLY A 33 -7.31 -0.41 9.86
CA GLY A 33 -7.54 -1.80 10.26
C GLY A 33 -7.99 -2.71 9.12
N VAL A 34 -8.82 -2.19 8.20
CA VAL A 34 -9.31 -2.95 7.03
C VAL A 34 -8.16 -3.20 6.04
N ALA A 35 -7.34 -2.18 5.78
CA ALA A 35 -6.15 -2.34 4.93
C ALA A 35 -5.15 -3.34 5.52
N ARG A 36 -4.90 -3.26 6.84
CA ARG A 36 -4.02 -4.18 7.57
C ARG A 36 -4.54 -5.62 7.52
N SER A 37 -5.83 -5.84 7.76
CA SER A 37 -6.43 -7.17 7.67
C SER A 37 -6.32 -7.75 6.27
N ALA A 38 -6.61 -6.96 5.22
CA ALA A 38 -6.49 -7.42 3.84
C ALA A 38 -5.04 -7.77 3.45
N ALA A 39 -4.06 -7.00 3.92
CA ALA A 39 -2.64 -7.31 3.76
C ALA A 39 -2.26 -8.63 4.46
N PHE A 40 -2.74 -8.84 5.69
CA PHE A 40 -2.45 -10.04 6.47
C PHE A 40 -3.02 -11.30 5.82
N GLU A 41 -4.28 -11.24 5.36
CA GLU A 41 -4.91 -12.34 4.62
C GLU A 41 -4.13 -12.70 3.34
N SER A 42 -3.61 -11.70 2.62
CA SER A 42 -2.77 -11.95 1.46
C SER A 42 -1.44 -12.64 1.81
N HIS A 43 -0.85 -12.33 2.98
CA HIS A 43 0.34 -13.02 3.48
C HIS A 43 0.05 -14.42 4.01
N ILE A 44 -1.15 -14.71 4.51
CA ILE A 44 -1.54 -16.09 4.83
C ILE A 44 -1.61 -16.92 3.55
N ALA A 45 -2.17 -16.37 2.47
CA ALA A 45 -2.26 -17.07 1.19
C ALA A 45 -0.90 -17.52 0.63
N THR A 46 0.20 -16.83 0.96
CA THR A 46 1.55 -17.26 0.54
C THR A 46 1.98 -18.56 1.22
N ARG A 47 1.44 -18.89 2.39
CA ARG A 47 1.78 -20.12 3.14
C ARG A 47 0.96 -21.33 2.71
N GLU A 48 -0.06 -21.11 1.89
CA GLU A 48 -1.04 -22.12 1.47
C GLU A 48 -0.87 -22.49 -0.02
N THR A 49 0.20 -22.01 -0.66
CA THR A 49 0.53 -22.30 -2.06
C THR A 49 1.96 -22.82 -2.18
N ASP A 50 2.13 -23.92 -2.91
CA ASP A 50 3.44 -24.46 -3.31
C ASP A 50 3.90 -23.95 -4.69
N ASP A 51 3.04 -23.20 -5.39
CA ASP A 51 3.34 -22.56 -6.67
C ASP A 51 4.10 -21.24 -6.45
N GLU A 52 5.35 -21.18 -6.91
CA GLU A 52 6.23 -20.01 -6.73
C GLU A 52 5.66 -18.72 -7.36
N VAL A 53 4.94 -18.83 -8.47
CA VAL A 53 4.33 -17.68 -9.15
C VAL A 53 3.14 -17.18 -8.34
N ALA A 54 2.28 -18.08 -7.84
CA ALA A 54 1.18 -17.74 -6.96
C ALA A 54 1.67 -17.13 -5.63
N TYR A 55 2.76 -17.67 -5.06
CA TYR A 55 3.43 -17.12 -3.90
C TYR A 55 3.88 -15.68 -4.12
N ALA A 56 4.60 -15.42 -5.22
CA ALA A 56 5.12 -14.09 -5.55
C ALA A 56 3.98 -13.07 -5.74
N ILE A 57 2.89 -13.48 -6.39
CA ILE A 57 1.71 -12.62 -6.60
C ILE A 57 1.01 -12.31 -5.27
N ALA A 58 0.83 -13.30 -4.38
CA ALA A 58 0.22 -13.13 -3.07
C ALA A 58 1.05 -12.21 -2.16
N LEU A 59 2.37 -12.33 -2.22
CA LEU A 59 3.31 -11.45 -1.51
C LEU A 59 3.22 -10.00 -2.01
N ALA A 60 3.23 -9.80 -3.33
CA ALA A 60 3.11 -8.48 -3.94
C ALA A 60 1.79 -7.78 -3.58
N ALA A 61 0.68 -8.51 -3.54
CA ALA A 61 -0.63 -7.97 -3.14
C ALA A 61 -0.65 -7.57 -1.66
N GLY A 62 -0.06 -8.37 -0.78
CA GLY A 62 0.05 -8.07 0.66
C GLY A 62 0.89 -6.82 0.95
N HIS A 63 2.03 -6.67 0.27
CA HIS A 63 2.85 -5.46 0.39
C HIS A 63 2.11 -4.21 -0.11
N THR A 64 1.40 -4.32 -1.24
CA THR A 64 0.64 -3.20 -1.80
C THR A 64 -0.43 -2.71 -0.81
N ALA A 65 -1.18 -3.62 -0.18
CA ALA A 65 -2.17 -3.27 0.85
C ALA A 65 -1.54 -2.69 2.13
N SER A 66 -0.31 -3.10 2.45
CA SER A 66 0.41 -2.64 3.65
C SER A 66 0.88 -1.18 3.55
N ILE A 67 1.18 -0.69 2.34
CA ILE A 67 1.63 0.70 2.10
C ILE A 67 0.56 1.70 2.54
N SER A 68 -0.72 1.35 2.37
CA SER A 68 -1.86 2.20 2.76
C SER A 68 -2.06 2.27 4.29
N HIS A 69 -1.49 1.33 5.05
CA HIS A 69 -1.77 1.17 6.48
C HIS A 69 -0.98 2.13 7.38
N VAL A 70 0.12 2.74 6.91
CA VAL A 70 0.91 3.64 7.76
C VAL A 70 1.35 4.91 7.02
N PRO A 71 0.43 5.88 6.79
CA PRO A 71 0.82 7.21 6.36
C PRO A 71 1.88 7.83 7.29
N SER A 72 1.89 7.48 8.58
CA SER A 72 2.91 7.92 9.54
C SER A 72 4.31 7.36 9.26
N HIS A 73 4.46 6.27 8.50
CA HIS A 73 5.78 5.83 8.02
C HIS A 73 6.35 6.76 6.96
N ALA A 74 5.52 7.54 6.25
CA ALA A 74 6.02 8.56 5.34
C ALA A 74 6.90 9.58 6.08
N ILE A 75 6.57 9.89 7.35
CA ILE A 75 7.38 10.78 8.20
C ILE A 75 8.73 10.14 8.52
N HIS A 76 8.77 8.85 8.86
CA HIS A 76 10.03 8.14 9.11
C HIS A 76 10.88 8.00 7.85
N ALA A 77 10.28 7.66 6.70
CA ALA A 77 10.95 7.59 5.41
C ALA A 77 11.54 8.95 5.01
N ALA A 78 10.75 10.04 5.17
CA ALA A 78 11.19 11.41 4.93
C ALA A 78 12.39 11.79 5.83
N ASN A 79 12.34 11.42 7.11
CA ASN A 79 13.43 11.64 8.06
C ASN A 79 14.70 10.86 7.72
N TYR A 80 14.61 9.64 7.19
CA TYR A 80 15.78 8.89 6.74
C TYR A 80 16.39 9.49 5.47
N ALA A 81 15.57 9.90 4.50
CA ALA A 81 16.03 10.59 3.30
C ALA A 81 16.74 11.92 3.63
N ALA A 82 16.20 12.66 4.60
CA ALA A 82 16.79 13.90 5.11
C ALA A 82 18.15 13.72 5.79
N LYS A 83 18.47 12.53 6.32
CA LYS A 83 19.77 12.26 6.95
C LYS A 83 20.89 12.12 5.93
N VAL A 84 20.60 11.66 4.73
CA VAL A 84 21.61 11.39 3.69
C VAL A 84 21.80 12.58 2.74
N ASN A 85 20.83 13.51 2.70
CA ASN A 85 20.91 14.70 1.87
C ASN A 85 20.28 15.89 2.61
N THR A 86 21.09 16.91 2.93
CA THR A 86 20.62 18.09 3.66
C THR A 86 19.64 18.95 2.84
N LYS A 87 19.67 18.85 1.50
CA LYS A 87 18.73 19.55 0.60
C LYS A 87 17.35 18.89 0.53
N GLU A 88 17.26 17.61 0.89
CA GLU A 88 16.02 16.83 0.90
C GLU A 88 14.97 17.46 1.82
N ARG A 89 15.39 18.03 2.96
CA ARG A 89 14.49 18.71 3.91
C ARG A 89 13.78 19.90 3.31
N VAL A 90 14.49 20.67 2.49
CA VAL A 90 13.93 21.86 1.82
C VAL A 90 12.93 21.43 0.76
N TRP A 91 13.30 20.46 -0.08
CA TRP A 91 12.42 19.91 -1.10
C TRP A 91 11.14 19.27 -0.51
N GLN A 92 11.27 18.50 0.57
CA GLN A 92 10.12 17.92 1.28
C GLN A 92 9.17 18.99 1.81
N TYR A 93 9.71 20.10 2.33
CA TYR A 93 8.91 21.22 2.83
C TYR A 93 8.17 21.96 1.71
N GLU A 94 8.86 22.29 0.61
CA GLU A 94 8.25 22.89 -0.57
C GLU A 94 7.14 22.02 -1.13
N LYS A 95 7.37 20.70 -1.23
CA LYS A 95 6.35 19.77 -1.72
C LYS A 95 5.14 19.67 -0.82
N LEU A 96 5.34 19.75 0.50
CA LEU A 96 4.24 19.77 1.46
C LEU A 96 3.36 21.02 1.30
N LEU A 97 3.97 22.20 1.07
CA LEU A 97 3.22 23.44 0.82
C LEU A 97 2.37 23.34 -0.45
N GLU A 98 2.94 22.84 -1.55
CA GLU A 98 2.19 22.61 -2.80
C GLU A 98 0.99 21.68 -2.60
N LEU A 99 1.17 20.59 -1.84
CA LEU A 99 0.11 19.65 -1.54
C LEU A 99 -1.00 20.29 -0.70
N GLN A 100 -0.67 21.10 0.30
CA GLN A 100 -1.66 21.83 1.09
C GLN A 100 -2.48 22.80 0.24
N ASP A 101 -1.84 23.52 -0.68
CA ASP A 101 -2.52 24.44 -1.58
C ASP A 101 -3.46 23.72 -2.55
N ASN A 102 -3.04 22.56 -3.06
CA ASN A 102 -3.88 21.74 -3.93
C ASN A 102 -5.10 21.16 -3.20
N ILE A 103 -4.95 20.74 -1.93
CA ILE A 103 -6.06 20.28 -1.09
C ILE A 103 -7.08 21.41 -0.84
N LYS A 104 -6.60 22.63 -0.57
CA LYS A 104 -7.49 23.80 -0.40
C LYS A 104 -8.26 24.10 -1.68
N LYS A 105 -7.61 24.02 -2.84
CA LYS A 105 -8.25 24.26 -4.15
C LYS A 105 -9.28 23.19 -4.53
N SER A 106 -9.10 21.94 -4.12
CA SER A 106 -10.06 20.86 -4.40
C SER A 106 -11.27 20.84 -3.45
N SER A 107 -11.24 21.66 -2.40
CA SER A 107 -12.28 21.73 -1.36
C SER A 107 -13.19 22.96 -1.48
N ASN A 108 -12.97 23.79 -2.51
CA ASN A 108 -13.79 24.95 -2.92
C ASN A 108 -14.47 24.64 -4.26
#